data_AF-A0A7X8GHH0-F1
#
_entry.id   AF-A0A7X8GHH0-F1
#
_cell.length_a   1.000
_cell.length_b   1.000
_cell.length_c   1.000
_cell.angle_alpha   90.00
_cell.angle_beta   90.00
_cell.angle_gamma   90.00
#
_symmetry.space_group_name_H-M   'P 1'
#
loop_
_entity.id
_entity.type
_entity.pdbx_description
1 polymer ?
#
loop_
_entity_poly.entity_id
_entity_poly.type
_entity_poly.pdbx_seq_one_letter_code
_entity_poly.pdbx_strand_id
1 'polypeptide(L)'
;MPERQRITSGVSQLDKILGGLYIGDNVVWLDDSGSLAYVFCQAFMQVSQSLGMPIIYVSFDRSPRNLLEKLGTLVETPSLTILDCFTCGKGSSSTVFMKFYDENVNTSCRIIRVDEPRNMDRVMDMLYGLHGELQGNVRLVFESITGMQEVWGGEDYILNFYSHSCPRLYELNTVAYWVMEKKAHTSRLRAHIAQIAQVVIDLSIRRGTTSLSVLKAEKRDLTNIHKPFSYWVKDLTITFDEEKRTRGGIDLGLRLKDMRTKRGLSQTELAKLVGVTPSTISQVESNLIYPSLPALLKMAEVLAVDVSSFFQEQAEIKTRIIFPASDAAVVKISEIPEESISAKLLTPIDFDAKAEPYFIEIPANRSFASHFFIHKGEEIGYVLAGKLQMRLDKAVHNLRAGDTIYLTSEMPSHWKNPGPATAKLLWIKIK
;
A
#
# COMPACT_ATOMS: atom_id res chain seq x y z
N MET A 1 -4.95 33.60 -19.28
CA MET A 1 -6.27 33.14 -18.80
C MET A 1 -6.20 33.11 -17.29
N PRO A 2 -7.23 33.54 -16.55
CA PRO A 2 -7.16 33.52 -15.09
C PRO A 2 -6.86 32.09 -14.63
N GLU A 3 -5.91 31.98 -13.70
CA GLU A 3 -5.48 30.71 -13.12
C GLU A 3 -6.70 30.07 -12.45
N ARG A 4 -7.17 28.94 -12.98
CA ARG A 4 -8.37 28.28 -12.44
C ARG A 4 -8.07 27.84 -11.01
N GLN A 5 -9.04 28.03 -10.11
CA GLN A 5 -8.88 27.66 -8.71
C GLN A 5 -8.68 26.15 -8.57
N ARG A 6 -7.53 25.75 -8.01
CA ARG A 6 -7.21 24.37 -7.68
C ARG A 6 -7.94 23.94 -6.41
N ILE A 7 -8.44 22.71 -6.39
CA ILE A 7 -9.12 22.08 -5.25
C ILE A 7 -8.56 20.67 -5.03
N THR A 8 -8.85 20.11 -3.86
CA THR A 8 -8.47 18.73 -3.51
C THR A 8 -9.56 17.72 -3.91
N SER A 9 -9.12 16.53 -4.31
CA SER A 9 -9.97 15.34 -4.50
C SER A 9 -10.33 14.62 -3.20
N GLY A 10 -9.74 15.04 -2.06
CA GLY A 10 -9.84 14.32 -0.78
C GLY A 10 -8.84 13.18 -0.65
N VAL A 11 -8.04 12.90 -1.68
CA VAL A 11 -7.03 11.84 -1.70
C VAL A 11 -5.67 12.45 -2.08
N SER A 12 -4.77 12.56 -1.11
CA SER A 12 -3.48 13.27 -1.25
C SER A 12 -2.65 12.80 -2.44
N GLN A 13 -2.53 11.49 -2.63
CA GLN A 13 -1.75 10.95 -3.73
C GLN A 13 -2.43 11.17 -5.08
N LEU A 14 -3.76 11.14 -5.15
CA LEU A 14 -4.48 11.46 -6.37
C LEU A 14 -4.27 12.92 -6.77
N ASP A 15 -4.26 13.85 -5.79
CA ASP A 15 -3.95 15.26 -6.04
C ASP A 15 -2.53 15.47 -6.55
N LYS A 16 -1.56 14.64 -6.13
CA LYS A 16 -0.21 14.65 -6.70
C LYS A 16 -0.19 14.09 -8.13
N ILE A 17 -0.89 12.97 -8.35
CA ILE A 17 -0.96 12.31 -9.66
C ILE A 17 -1.59 13.24 -10.70
N LEU A 18 -2.68 13.93 -10.36
CA LEU A 18 -3.42 14.82 -11.26
C LEU A 18 -2.87 16.24 -11.32
N GLY A 19 -2.00 16.66 -10.39
CA GLY A 19 -1.74 18.08 -10.17
C GLY A 19 -2.95 18.82 -9.57
N GLY A 20 -3.82 18.07 -8.87
CA GLY A 20 -5.09 18.50 -8.29
C GLY A 20 -6.24 18.60 -9.29
N LEU A 21 -7.41 18.85 -8.73
CA LEU A 21 -8.61 19.18 -9.50
C LEU A 21 -8.70 20.70 -9.66
N TYR A 22 -9.40 21.14 -10.69
CA TYR A 22 -9.68 22.54 -10.96
C TYR A 22 -11.18 22.75 -11.05
N ILE A 23 -11.63 23.92 -10.61
CA ILE A 23 -12.99 24.38 -10.89
C ILE A 23 -13.25 24.33 -12.41
N GLY A 24 -14.38 23.75 -12.79
CA GLY A 24 -14.78 23.43 -14.16
C GLY A 24 -14.43 22.01 -14.60
N ASP A 25 -13.69 21.22 -13.81
CA ASP A 25 -13.37 19.84 -14.19
C ASP A 25 -14.61 18.95 -14.24
N ASN A 26 -14.86 18.37 -15.42
CA ASN A 26 -15.63 17.14 -15.56
C ASN A 26 -14.67 15.95 -15.50
N VAL A 27 -14.76 15.19 -14.41
CA VAL A 27 -13.89 14.06 -14.08
C VAL A 27 -14.64 12.76 -14.34
N VAL A 28 -14.23 12.03 -15.38
CA VAL A 28 -14.83 10.75 -15.75
C VAL A 28 -14.02 9.60 -15.15
N TRP A 29 -14.70 8.76 -14.37
CA TRP A 29 -14.18 7.54 -13.77
C TRP A 29 -14.67 6.34 -14.57
N LEU A 30 -13.77 5.75 -15.35
CA LEU A 30 -14.00 4.50 -16.06
C LEU A 30 -13.72 3.34 -15.08
N ASP A 31 -14.77 2.80 -14.47
CA ASP A 31 -14.70 1.79 -13.41
C ASP A 31 -14.75 0.37 -14.00
N ASP A 32 -13.90 -0.53 -13.50
CA ASP A 32 -14.07 -1.97 -13.68
C ASP A 32 -14.86 -2.52 -12.48
N SER A 33 -15.67 -3.56 -12.67
CA SER A 33 -16.46 -4.11 -11.56
C SER A 33 -15.53 -4.54 -10.42
N GLY A 34 -15.71 -3.93 -9.25
CA GLY A 34 -14.88 -4.19 -8.06
C GLY A 34 -13.67 -3.26 -7.88
N SER A 35 -13.43 -2.27 -8.76
CA SER A 35 -12.37 -1.26 -8.56
C SER A 35 -12.81 -0.08 -7.69
N LEU A 36 -14.05 -0.06 -7.22
CA LEU A 36 -14.50 0.80 -6.13
C LEU A 36 -14.37 2.31 -6.42
N ALA A 37 -14.71 2.77 -7.64
CA ALA A 37 -14.79 4.21 -7.97
C ALA A 37 -15.59 5.03 -6.94
N TYR A 38 -16.61 4.40 -6.34
CA TYR A 38 -17.41 4.99 -5.28
C TYR A 38 -16.58 5.53 -4.10
N VAL A 39 -15.48 4.87 -3.72
CA VAL A 39 -14.66 5.29 -2.57
C VAL A 39 -13.95 6.62 -2.87
N PHE A 40 -13.56 6.86 -4.12
CA PHE A 40 -13.01 8.16 -4.55
C PHE A 40 -14.09 9.25 -4.54
N CYS A 41 -15.33 8.92 -4.92
CA CYS A 41 -16.46 9.84 -4.81
C CYS A 41 -16.74 10.19 -3.34
N GLN A 42 -16.67 9.20 -2.44
CA GLN A 42 -16.86 9.40 -1.02
C GLN A 42 -15.80 10.33 -0.43
N ALA A 43 -14.52 10.11 -0.74
CA ALA A 43 -13.43 11.00 -0.30
C ALA A 43 -13.62 12.44 -0.79
N PHE A 44 -14.05 12.62 -2.05
CA PHE A 44 -14.36 13.91 -2.62
C PHE A 44 -15.55 14.59 -1.94
N MET A 45 -16.60 13.84 -1.60
CA MET A 45 -17.75 14.36 -0.85
C MET A 45 -17.37 14.75 0.59
N GLN A 46 -16.60 13.91 1.29
CA GLN A 46 -16.17 14.16 2.67
C GLN A 46 -15.36 15.45 2.77
N VAL A 47 -14.37 15.64 1.89
CA VAL A 47 -13.57 16.88 1.88
C VAL A 47 -14.39 18.10 1.45
N SER A 48 -15.41 17.91 0.62
CA SER A 48 -16.32 18.98 0.23
C SER A 48 -17.21 19.42 1.40
N GLN A 49 -17.74 18.47 2.19
CA GLN A 49 -18.53 18.76 3.39
C GLN A 49 -17.69 19.44 4.47
N SER A 50 -16.44 19.01 4.69
CA SER A 50 -15.56 19.65 5.69
C SER A 50 -15.21 21.09 5.33
N LEU A 51 -15.24 21.43 4.04
CA LEU A 51 -15.07 22.79 3.52
C LEU A 51 -16.39 23.58 3.42
N GLY A 52 -17.53 22.99 3.81
CA GLY A 52 -18.85 23.61 3.72
C GLY A 52 -19.35 23.83 2.29
N MET A 53 -18.83 23.08 1.31
CA MET A 53 -19.23 23.21 -0.10
C MET A 53 -20.53 22.42 -0.35
N PRO A 54 -21.49 22.98 -1.11
CA PRO A 54 -22.70 22.27 -1.46
C PRO A 54 -22.44 21.13 -2.44
N ILE A 55 -23.12 20.01 -2.23
CA ILE A 55 -22.95 18.77 -3.01
C ILE A 55 -24.31 18.37 -3.58
N ILE A 56 -24.35 18.10 -4.88
CA ILE A 56 -25.47 17.45 -5.55
C ILE A 56 -25.05 16.02 -5.92
N TYR A 57 -25.76 15.03 -5.39
CA TYR A 57 -25.58 13.62 -5.72
C TYR A 57 -26.73 13.14 -6.59
N VAL A 58 -26.46 12.72 -7.82
CA VAL A 58 -27.47 12.27 -8.78
C VAL A 58 -27.45 10.74 -8.86
N SER A 59 -28.55 10.09 -8.47
CA SER A 59 -28.66 8.63 -8.46
C SER A 59 -29.72 8.12 -9.41
N PHE A 60 -29.32 7.16 -10.26
CA PHE A 60 -30.19 6.43 -11.19
C PHE A 60 -30.34 4.94 -10.83
N ASP A 61 -29.45 4.42 -9.98
CA ASP A 61 -29.30 2.98 -9.75
C ASP A 61 -29.79 2.50 -8.39
N ARG A 62 -30.04 3.41 -7.44
CA ARG A 62 -30.38 3.04 -6.06
C ARG A 62 -31.63 3.74 -5.58
N SER A 63 -32.46 2.97 -4.87
CA SER A 63 -33.53 3.56 -4.09
C SER A 63 -32.97 4.47 -3.00
N PRO A 64 -33.70 5.52 -2.60
CA PRO A 64 -33.25 6.45 -1.56
C PRO A 64 -32.78 5.74 -0.29
N ARG A 65 -33.53 4.74 0.19
CA ARG A 65 -33.17 3.97 1.40
C ARG A 65 -31.81 3.25 1.26
N ASN A 66 -31.56 2.57 0.13
CA ASN A 66 -30.29 1.89 -0.11
C ASN A 66 -29.13 2.89 -0.24
N LEU A 67 -29.39 4.03 -0.91
CA LEU A 67 -28.39 5.07 -1.07
C LEU A 67 -28.02 5.73 0.26
N LEU A 68 -28.98 6.00 1.14
CA LEU A 68 -28.71 6.56 2.47
C LEU A 68 -27.83 5.63 3.31
N GLU A 69 -28.14 4.33 3.32
CA GLU A 69 -27.32 3.32 4.01
C GLU A 69 -25.90 3.28 3.45
N LYS A 70 -25.76 3.33 2.12
CA LYS A 70 -24.46 3.34 1.45
C LYS A 70 -23.64 4.58 1.77
N LEU A 71 -24.26 5.77 1.77
CA LEU A 71 -23.60 7.04 2.05
C LEU A 71 -23.23 7.22 3.53
N GLY A 72 -23.92 6.52 4.44
CA GLY A 72 -23.62 6.52 5.87
C GLY A 72 -23.61 7.93 6.46
N THR A 73 -22.53 8.31 7.15
CA THR A 73 -22.42 9.61 7.83
C THR A 73 -22.46 10.82 6.90
N LEU A 74 -22.26 10.63 5.59
CA LEU A 74 -22.37 11.73 4.61
C LEU A 74 -23.77 12.36 4.56
N VAL A 75 -24.82 11.62 4.96
CA VAL A 75 -26.22 12.09 4.90
C VAL A 75 -26.64 12.90 6.13
N GLU A 76 -25.74 13.01 7.12
CA GLU A 76 -25.94 13.74 8.37
C GLU A 76 -25.58 15.23 8.25
N THR A 77 -25.41 15.74 7.02
CA THR A 77 -25.08 17.15 6.75
C THR A 77 -26.10 17.80 5.81
N PRO A 78 -26.44 19.09 6.02
CA PRO A 78 -27.38 19.81 5.17
C PRO A 78 -26.78 20.25 3.82
N SER A 79 -25.45 20.18 3.67
CA SER A 79 -24.76 20.55 2.43
C SER A 79 -24.94 19.53 1.31
N LEU A 80 -25.47 18.34 1.60
CA LEU A 80 -25.78 17.31 0.62
C LEU A 80 -27.24 17.42 0.16
N THR A 81 -27.44 17.49 -1.16
CA THR A 81 -28.73 17.27 -1.80
C THR A 81 -28.66 16.07 -2.74
N ILE A 82 -29.57 15.11 -2.58
CA ILE A 82 -29.70 13.93 -3.43
C ILE A 82 -30.82 14.19 -4.45
N LEU A 83 -30.49 14.04 -5.73
CA LEU A 83 -31.45 14.02 -6.82
C LEU A 83 -31.76 12.56 -7.18
N ASP A 84 -32.94 12.09 -6.76
CA ASP A 84 -33.41 10.72 -6.96
C ASP A 84 -34.10 10.57 -8.31
N CYS A 85 -33.37 10.03 -9.28
CA CYS A 85 -33.88 9.61 -10.58
C CYS A 85 -34.26 8.12 -10.62
N PHE A 86 -34.00 7.36 -9.55
CA PHE A 86 -34.28 5.93 -9.48
C PHE A 86 -35.77 5.67 -9.27
N THR A 87 -36.41 6.32 -8.28
CA THR A 87 -37.76 5.95 -7.82
C THR A 87 -38.79 5.95 -8.95
N CYS A 88 -38.84 7.01 -9.75
CA CYS A 88 -39.72 7.11 -10.91
C CYS A 88 -39.10 6.58 -12.22
N GLY A 89 -37.79 6.26 -12.20
CA GLY A 89 -37.05 5.66 -13.30
C GLY A 89 -37.12 4.14 -13.25
N LYS A 90 -36.02 3.51 -12.81
CA LYS A 90 -35.93 2.05 -12.66
C LYS A 90 -36.94 1.49 -11.65
N GLY A 91 -37.18 2.22 -10.56
CA GLY A 91 -38.18 1.88 -9.55
C GLY A 91 -39.62 1.91 -10.09
N SER A 92 -39.83 2.46 -11.30
CA SER A 92 -41.10 2.47 -12.03
C SER A 92 -42.27 3.01 -11.22
N SER A 93 -42.00 3.97 -10.32
CA SER A 93 -42.99 4.56 -9.41
C SER A 93 -43.77 3.53 -8.59
N SER A 94 -43.14 2.38 -8.32
CA SER A 94 -43.72 1.34 -7.47
C SER A 94 -44.05 1.90 -6.10
N THR A 95 -45.20 1.48 -5.56
CA THR A 95 -45.67 1.86 -4.22
C THR A 95 -44.64 1.53 -3.14
N VAL A 96 -43.79 0.53 -3.34
CA VAL A 96 -42.71 0.16 -2.42
C VAL A 96 -41.68 1.27 -2.26
N PHE A 97 -41.29 1.92 -3.35
CA PHE A 97 -40.30 3.01 -3.32
C PHE A 97 -40.95 4.35 -3.00
N MET A 98 -42.19 4.58 -3.44
CA MET A 98 -42.92 5.82 -3.18
C MET A 98 -43.17 6.06 -1.69
N LYS A 99 -43.42 4.99 -0.92
CA LYS A 99 -43.61 5.06 0.54
C LYS A 99 -42.46 5.75 1.29
N PHE A 100 -41.25 5.73 0.74
CA PHE A 100 -40.11 6.44 1.31
C PHE A 100 -40.40 7.94 1.56
N TYR A 101 -41.17 8.56 0.66
CA TYR A 101 -41.49 9.99 0.75
C TYR A 101 -42.67 10.30 1.68
N ASP A 102 -43.43 9.28 2.07
CA ASP A 102 -44.50 9.40 3.07
C ASP A 102 -43.95 9.20 4.50
N GLU A 103 -42.78 8.56 4.61
CA GLU A 103 -42.09 8.32 5.88
C GLU A 103 -41.31 9.57 6.32
N ASN A 104 -41.39 9.92 7.61
CA ASN A 104 -40.51 10.94 8.21
C ASN A 104 -39.09 10.36 8.38
N VAL A 105 -38.33 10.33 7.31
CA VAL A 105 -36.93 9.88 7.31
C VAL A 105 -36.07 10.95 7.97
N ASN A 106 -35.44 10.62 9.10
CA ASN A 106 -34.60 11.55 9.85
C ASN A 106 -33.20 11.65 9.21
N THR A 107 -33.07 12.43 8.13
CA THR A 107 -31.78 12.81 7.53
C THR A 107 -31.61 14.31 7.53
N SER A 108 -30.37 14.78 7.67
CA SER A 108 -30.06 16.22 7.52
C SER A 108 -29.90 16.63 6.05
N CYS A 109 -29.58 15.69 5.16
CA CYS A 109 -29.50 15.96 3.72
C CYS A 109 -30.89 16.15 3.09
N ARG A 110 -30.96 16.97 2.04
CA ARG A 110 -32.18 17.17 1.23
C ARG A 110 -32.29 16.07 0.18
N ILE A 111 -33.47 15.50 -0.03
CA ILE A 111 -33.72 14.51 -1.09
C ILE A 111 -34.83 15.03 -1.99
N ILE A 112 -34.58 15.09 -3.29
CA ILE A 112 -35.50 15.59 -4.30
C ILE A 112 -35.77 14.48 -5.30
N ARG A 113 -37.03 14.05 -5.39
CA ARG A 113 -37.48 13.09 -6.40
C ARG A 113 -37.60 13.78 -7.76
N VAL A 114 -37.13 13.12 -8.81
CA VAL A 114 -37.45 13.50 -10.20
C VAL A 114 -38.64 12.66 -10.66
N ASP A 115 -39.77 13.30 -10.96
CA ASP A 115 -41.00 12.59 -11.32
C ASP A 115 -40.95 11.97 -12.74
N GLU A 116 -40.23 12.60 -13.66
CA GLU A 116 -40.08 12.14 -15.06
C GLU A 116 -38.61 11.90 -15.46
N PRO A 117 -37.87 10.99 -14.82
CA PRO A 117 -36.43 10.82 -15.05
C PRO A 117 -36.10 10.22 -16.42
N ARG A 118 -37.10 9.68 -17.13
CA ARG A 118 -36.98 9.27 -18.55
C ARG A 118 -36.92 10.46 -19.51
N ASN A 119 -37.42 11.62 -19.09
CA ASN A 119 -37.32 12.85 -19.85
C ASN A 119 -36.03 13.57 -19.46
N MET A 120 -35.06 13.56 -20.36
CA MET A 120 -33.73 14.15 -20.16
C MET A 120 -33.80 15.65 -19.84
N ASP A 121 -34.67 16.39 -20.52
CA ASP A 121 -34.84 17.83 -20.29
C ASP A 121 -35.36 18.10 -18.88
N ARG A 122 -36.24 17.22 -18.35
CA ARG A 122 -36.71 17.33 -16.97
C ARG A 122 -35.63 17.07 -15.93
N VAL A 123 -34.77 16.08 -16.16
CA VAL A 123 -33.61 15.84 -15.28
C VAL A 123 -32.69 17.07 -15.28
N MET A 124 -32.45 17.65 -16.46
CA MET A 124 -31.63 18.84 -16.62
C MET A 124 -32.21 20.08 -15.94
N ASP A 125 -33.49 20.37 -16.18
CA ASP A 125 -34.20 21.49 -15.58
C ASP A 125 -34.13 21.41 -14.04
N MET A 126 -34.39 20.22 -13.48
CA MET A 126 -34.31 20.00 -12.04
C MET A 126 -32.88 20.18 -11.50
N LEU A 127 -31.88 19.62 -12.19
CA LEU A 127 -30.49 19.74 -11.80
C LEU A 127 -30.01 21.19 -11.80
N TYR A 128 -30.31 21.96 -12.86
CA TYR A 128 -29.88 23.35 -12.97
C TYR A 128 -30.70 24.30 -12.11
N GLY A 129 -31.99 24.02 -11.93
CA GLY A 129 -32.82 24.72 -10.96
C GLY A 129 -32.23 24.59 -9.56
N LEU A 130 -31.93 23.35 -9.15
CA LEU A 130 -31.30 23.07 -7.87
C LEU A 130 -29.92 23.74 -7.74
N HIS A 131 -29.08 23.64 -8.77
CA HIS A 131 -27.78 24.33 -8.76
C HIS A 131 -27.96 25.85 -8.59
N GLY A 132 -28.95 26.46 -9.22
CA GLY A 132 -29.24 27.90 -9.12
C GLY A 132 -29.70 28.36 -7.74
N GLU A 133 -30.24 27.45 -6.90
CA GLU A 133 -30.58 27.72 -5.50
C GLU A 133 -29.34 27.74 -4.59
N LEU A 134 -28.23 27.12 -5.01
CA LEU A 134 -27.03 26.94 -4.21
C LEU A 134 -26.00 28.05 -4.48
N GLN A 135 -25.24 28.42 -3.46
CA GLN A 135 -24.18 29.44 -3.56
C GLN A 135 -22.80 28.80 -3.54
N GLY A 136 -21.87 29.39 -4.30
CA GLY A 136 -20.46 28.95 -4.37
C GLY A 136 -20.20 27.82 -5.36
N ASN A 137 -19.03 27.19 -5.23
CA ASN A 137 -18.58 26.15 -6.16
C ASN A 137 -19.25 24.80 -5.84
N VAL A 138 -20.33 24.48 -6.55
CA VAL A 138 -21.08 23.23 -6.35
C VAL A 138 -20.28 22.00 -6.79
N ARG A 139 -20.39 20.93 -6.00
CA ARG A 139 -19.76 19.63 -6.23
C ARG A 139 -20.81 18.65 -6.72
N LEU A 140 -20.59 18.05 -7.88
CA LEU A 140 -21.53 17.06 -8.42
C LEU A 140 -20.92 15.66 -8.41
N VAL A 141 -21.76 14.69 -8.07
CA VAL A 141 -21.44 13.27 -8.23
C VAL A 141 -22.60 12.62 -8.97
N PHE A 142 -22.35 12.20 -10.20
CA PHE A 142 -23.24 11.34 -10.97
C PHE A 142 -22.83 9.89 -10.71
N GLU A 143 -23.64 9.17 -9.92
CA GLU A 143 -23.31 7.83 -9.42
C GLU A 143 -23.01 6.84 -10.54
N SER A 144 -23.72 6.96 -11.66
CA SER A 144 -23.67 5.97 -12.73
C SER A 144 -24.24 6.52 -14.04
N ILE A 145 -23.37 6.80 -14.99
CA ILE A 145 -23.74 7.01 -16.40
C ILE A 145 -24.39 5.72 -16.94
N THR A 146 -23.91 4.56 -16.51
CA THR A 146 -24.46 3.26 -16.92
C THR A 146 -25.91 3.11 -16.51
N GLY A 147 -26.27 3.61 -15.33
CA GLY A 147 -27.64 3.65 -14.83
C GLY A 147 -28.59 4.47 -15.69
N MET A 148 -28.08 5.56 -16.28
CA MET A 148 -28.85 6.40 -17.21
C MET A 148 -29.21 5.66 -18.50
N GLN A 149 -28.34 4.78 -19.00
CA GLN A 149 -28.59 4.02 -20.24
C GLN A 149 -29.89 3.22 -20.15
N GLU A 150 -30.09 2.54 -19.02
CA GLU A 150 -31.24 1.67 -18.81
C GLU A 150 -32.55 2.47 -18.71
N VAL A 151 -32.49 3.70 -18.17
CA VAL A 151 -33.64 4.60 -18.09
C VAL A 151 -33.97 5.25 -19.43
N TRP A 152 -32.95 5.61 -20.23
CA TRP A 152 -33.12 6.35 -21.50
C TRP A 152 -33.10 5.47 -22.76
N GLY A 153 -32.79 4.18 -22.63
CA GLY A 153 -32.92 3.21 -23.72
C GLY A 153 -31.81 3.25 -24.77
N GLY A 154 -30.62 3.75 -24.45
CA GLY A 154 -29.46 3.65 -25.34
C GLY A 154 -28.29 4.60 -25.05
N GLU A 155 -27.14 4.30 -25.67
CA GLU A 155 -25.91 5.11 -25.54
C GLU A 155 -26.01 6.50 -26.20
N ASP A 156 -26.82 6.64 -27.25
CA ASP A 156 -27.00 7.93 -27.94
C ASP A 156 -27.59 8.99 -27.01
N TYR A 157 -28.51 8.59 -26.12
CA TYR A 157 -29.10 9.49 -25.11
C TYR A 157 -28.09 9.91 -24.05
N ILE A 158 -27.22 8.98 -23.61
CA ILE A 158 -26.10 9.31 -22.71
C ILE A 158 -25.19 10.35 -23.37
N LEU A 159 -24.80 10.10 -24.62
CA LEU A 159 -23.93 11.01 -25.35
C LEU A 159 -24.57 12.38 -25.53
N ASN A 160 -25.87 12.43 -25.84
CA ASN A 160 -26.62 13.67 -25.95
C ASN A 160 -26.65 14.41 -24.61
N PHE A 161 -27.02 13.74 -23.52
CA PHE A 161 -27.05 14.32 -22.18
C PHE A 161 -25.67 14.85 -21.76
N TYR A 162 -24.63 14.04 -21.90
CA TYR A 162 -23.29 14.39 -21.47
C TYR A 162 -22.72 15.56 -22.29
N SER A 163 -22.93 15.55 -23.62
CA SER A 163 -22.42 16.60 -24.51
C SER A 163 -23.09 17.97 -24.29
N HIS A 164 -24.33 18.00 -23.81
CA HIS A 164 -25.02 19.23 -23.42
C HIS A 164 -24.74 19.63 -21.96
N SER A 165 -24.61 18.66 -21.05
CA SER A 165 -24.39 18.92 -19.62
C SER A 165 -22.99 19.39 -19.30
N CYS A 166 -21.98 18.73 -19.86
CA CYS A 166 -20.58 18.97 -19.52
C CYS A 166 -20.15 20.43 -19.80
N PRO A 167 -20.43 21.03 -20.96
CA PRO A 167 -20.10 22.45 -21.21
C PRO A 167 -20.84 23.40 -20.27
N ARG A 168 -22.11 23.12 -19.95
CA ARG A 168 -22.89 23.96 -19.05
C ARG A 168 -22.37 23.90 -17.61
N LEU A 169 -22.05 22.71 -17.11
CA LEU A 169 -21.43 22.53 -15.79
C LEU A 169 -20.05 23.18 -15.68
N TYR A 170 -19.31 23.17 -16.80
CA TYR A 170 -18.03 23.88 -16.92
C TYR A 170 -18.21 25.39 -16.74
N GLU A 171 -19.18 26.00 -17.43
CA GLU A 171 -19.51 27.44 -17.30
C GLU A 171 -20.07 27.80 -15.91
N LEU A 172 -20.73 26.86 -15.24
CA LEU A 172 -21.26 27.02 -13.88
C LEU A 172 -20.18 26.94 -12.78
N ASN A 173 -18.89 26.83 -13.13
CA ASN A 173 -17.78 26.75 -12.17
C ASN A 173 -17.96 25.60 -11.14
N THR A 174 -18.42 24.45 -11.63
CA THR A 174 -18.61 23.25 -10.81
C THR A 174 -17.45 22.27 -10.94
N VAL A 175 -17.40 21.26 -10.07
CA VAL A 175 -16.60 20.06 -10.34
C VAL A 175 -17.52 18.86 -10.29
N ALA A 176 -17.53 18.08 -11.36
CA ALA A 176 -18.46 16.97 -11.55
C ALA A 176 -17.71 15.65 -11.71
N TYR A 177 -18.00 14.70 -10.83
CA TYR A 177 -17.57 13.31 -10.95
C TYR A 177 -18.62 12.51 -11.70
N TRP A 178 -18.18 11.77 -12.70
CA TRP A 178 -19.01 10.96 -13.58
C TRP A 178 -18.50 9.53 -13.56
N VAL A 179 -19.23 8.62 -12.93
CA VAL A 179 -18.82 7.19 -12.88
C VAL A 179 -19.48 6.42 -14.01
N MET A 180 -18.69 5.60 -14.70
CA MET A 180 -19.13 4.82 -15.85
C MET A 180 -18.49 3.42 -15.79
N GLU A 181 -19.31 2.37 -15.87
CA GLU A 181 -18.79 1.01 -15.97
C GLU A 181 -18.17 0.78 -17.34
N LYS A 182 -16.84 0.68 -17.39
CA LYS A 182 -16.12 0.78 -18.65
C LYS A 182 -16.44 -0.36 -19.62
N LYS A 183 -16.75 -1.56 -19.11
CA LYS A 183 -17.09 -2.75 -19.92
C LYS A 183 -18.55 -2.82 -20.33
N ALA A 184 -19.43 -2.01 -19.74
CA ALA A 184 -20.86 -1.98 -20.07
C ALA A 184 -21.17 -1.20 -21.36
N HIS A 185 -20.18 -0.47 -21.88
CA HIS A 185 -20.37 0.50 -22.96
C HIS A 185 -19.44 0.28 -24.15
N THR A 186 -19.75 0.90 -25.29
CA THR A 186 -18.92 0.84 -26.50
C THR A 186 -17.65 1.67 -26.37
N SER A 187 -16.61 1.28 -27.11
CA SER A 187 -15.38 2.10 -27.25
C SER A 187 -15.67 3.46 -27.86
N ARG A 188 -16.66 3.55 -28.75
CA ARG A 188 -17.11 4.79 -29.37
C ARG A 188 -17.66 5.76 -28.31
N LEU A 189 -18.62 5.34 -27.48
CA LEU A 189 -19.18 6.19 -26.44
C LEU A 189 -18.09 6.69 -25.48
N ARG A 190 -17.23 5.78 -24.99
CA ARG A 190 -16.11 6.14 -24.10
C ARG A 190 -15.18 7.17 -24.72
N ALA A 191 -14.84 7.02 -26.01
CA ALA A 191 -13.98 7.98 -26.71
C ALA A 191 -14.63 9.37 -26.82
N HIS A 192 -15.92 9.44 -27.14
CA HIS A 192 -16.64 10.72 -27.20
C HIS A 192 -16.72 11.42 -25.84
N ILE A 193 -17.07 10.69 -24.78
CA ILE A 193 -17.10 11.22 -23.41
C ILE A 193 -15.70 11.73 -23.01
N ALA A 194 -14.65 10.94 -23.29
CA ALA A 194 -13.27 11.32 -23.00
C ALA A 194 -12.79 12.56 -23.78
N GLN A 195 -13.29 12.79 -25.00
CA GLN A 195 -12.98 13.99 -25.77
C GLN A 195 -13.52 15.26 -25.10
N ILE A 196 -14.71 15.19 -24.51
CA ILE A 196 -15.40 16.34 -23.90
C ILE A 196 -14.92 16.58 -22.45
N ALA A 197 -14.65 15.52 -21.69
CA ALA A 197 -14.20 15.59 -20.30
C ALA A 197 -12.85 16.32 -20.13
N GLN A 198 -12.69 17.04 -19.01
CA GLN A 198 -11.41 17.65 -18.65
C GLN A 198 -10.43 16.61 -18.09
N VAL A 199 -10.93 15.63 -17.33
CA VAL A 199 -10.13 14.57 -16.71
C VAL A 199 -10.78 13.22 -16.96
N VAL A 200 -9.97 12.22 -17.34
CA VAL A 200 -10.42 10.84 -17.51
C VAL A 200 -9.49 9.93 -16.76
N ILE A 201 -10.05 9.12 -15.86
CA ILE A 201 -9.34 8.18 -14.99
C ILE A 201 -9.86 6.78 -15.30
N ASP A 202 -8.95 5.85 -15.58
CA ASP A 202 -9.25 4.41 -15.70
C ASP A 202 -8.90 3.70 -14.39
N LEU A 203 -9.89 3.02 -13.82
CA LEU A 203 -9.68 2.08 -12.73
C LEU A 203 -9.72 0.67 -13.32
N SER A 204 -8.72 -0.15 -12.99
CA SER A 204 -8.63 -1.51 -13.50
C SER A 204 -8.21 -2.50 -12.44
N ILE A 205 -8.72 -3.73 -12.55
CA ILE A 205 -8.30 -4.85 -11.74
C ILE A 205 -7.56 -5.84 -12.64
N ARG A 206 -6.32 -6.17 -12.28
CA ARG A 206 -5.53 -7.20 -12.96
C ARG A 206 -4.93 -8.14 -11.92
N ARG A 207 -5.26 -9.43 -12.03
CA ARG A 207 -4.76 -10.49 -11.12
C ARG A 207 -5.00 -10.16 -9.63
N GLY A 208 -6.12 -9.54 -9.30
CA GLY A 208 -6.48 -9.14 -7.93
C GLY A 208 -5.87 -7.81 -7.46
N THR A 209 -5.03 -7.16 -8.27
CA THR A 209 -4.48 -5.83 -7.96
C THR A 209 -5.32 -4.74 -8.63
N THR A 210 -5.78 -3.77 -7.85
CA THR A 210 -6.41 -2.53 -8.31
C THR A 210 -5.36 -1.50 -8.72
N SER A 211 -5.58 -0.84 -9.86
CA SER A 211 -4.71 0.23 -10.35
C SER A 211 -5.51 1.37 -10.95
N LEU A 212 -4.98 2.59 -10.80
CA LEU A 212 -5.52 3.84 -11.32
C LEU A 212 -4.57 4.36 -12.39
N SER A 213 -5.10 4.72 -13.56
CA SER A 213 -4.33 5.37 -14.63
C SER A 213 -5.04 6.64 -15.08
N VAL A 214 -4.32 7.76 -15.17
CA VAL A 214 -4.86 8.98 -15.78
C VAL A 214 -4.77 8.83 -17.30
N LEU A 215 -5.90 8.82 -17.99
CA LEU A 215 -5.93 8.73 -19.45
C LEU A 215 -5.92 10.12 -20.11
N LYS A 216 -6.46 11.12 -19.42
CA LYS A 216 -6.51 12.52 -19.89
C LYS A 216 -6.53 13.45 -18.69
N ALA A 217 -5.77 14.54 -18.77
CA ALA A 217 -5.91 15.68 -17.89
C ALA A 217 -5.64 16.97 -18.68
N GLU A 218 -6.71 17.62 -19.12
CA GLU A 218 -6.65 18.75 -20.05
C GLU A 218 -5.85 19.92 -19.46
N LYS A 219 -4.96 20.53 -20.27
CA LYS A 219 -4.11 21.68 -19.90
C LYS A 219 -3.20 21.42 -18.68
N ARG A 220 -2.85 20.16 -18.42
CA ARG A 220 -1.86 19.78 -17.39
C ARG A 220 -0.67 19.11 -18.07
N ASP A 221 0.54 19.59 -17.80
CA ASP A 221 1.77 18.95 -18.26
C ASP A 221 2.17 17.85 -17.26
N LEU A 222 1.60 16.66 -17.47
CA LEU A 222 1.76 15.51 -16.59
C LEU A 222 2.64 14.45 -17.25
N THR A 223 3.78 14.13 -16.64
CA THR A 223 4.69 13.08 -17.13
C THR A 223 4.19 11.65 -16.83
N ASN A 224 3.08 11.52 -16.10
CA ASN A 224 2.54 10.27 -15.59
C ASN A 224 1.21 9.84 -16.25
N ILE A 225 0.79 10.48 -17.34
CA ILE A 225 -0.38 10.03 -18.13
C ILE A 225 -0.13 8.59 -18.61
N HIS A 226 -1.17 7.76 -18.57
CA HIS A 226 -1.15 6.32 -18.85
C HIS A 226 -0.26 5.46 -17.93
N LYS A 227 0.41 6.05 -16.94
CA LYS A 227 1.14 5.29 -15.92
C LYS A 227 0.15 4.70 -14.92
N PRO A 228 0.17 3.37 -14.67
CA PRO A 228 -0.67 2.76 -13.65
C PRO A 228 -0.09 3.01 -12.25
N PHE A 229 -0.95 3.37 -11.32
CA PHE A 229 -0.68 3.53 -9.90
C PHE A 229 -1.50 2.52 -9.11
N SER A 230 -0.83 1.55 -8.48
CA SER A 230 -1.48 0.59 -7.60
C SER A 230 -2.04 1.28 -6.36
N TYR A 231 -3.28 0.95 -6.01
CA TYR A 231 -3.92 1.38 -4.77
C TYR A 231 -4.67 0.21 -4.15
N TRP A 232 -4.98 0.30 -2.86
CA TRP A 232 -5.91 -0.58 -2.17
C TRP A 232 -6.86 0.27 -1.32
N VAL A 233 -7.97 -0.36 -0.97
CA VAL A 233 -8.97 0.23 -0.08
C VAL A 233 -9.02 -0.61 1.19
N LYS A 234 -8.86 0.03 2.35
CA LYS A 234 -9.08 -0.58 3.66
C LYS A 234 -9.99 0.36 4.46
N ASP A 235 -11.10 -0.14 4.97
CA ASP A 235 -12.06 0.66 5.75
C ASP A 235 -12.47 1.97 5.05
N LEU A 236 -12.75 1.88 3.73
CA LEU A 236 -13.05 3.02 2.83
C LEU A 236 -11.94 4.07 2.70
N THR A 237 -10.75 3.79 3.22
CA THR A 237 -9.56 4.62 3.07
C THR A 237 -8.75 4.13 1.88
N ILE A 238 -8.47 5.03 0.93
CA ILE A 238 -7.64 4.77 -0.24
C ILE A 238 -6.18 4.95 0.14
N THR A 239 -5.33 4.00 -0.24
CA THR A 239 -3.87 4.14 -0.06
C THR A 239 -3.16 3.63 -1.31
N PHE A 240 -2.10 4.34 -1.72
CA PHE A 240 -1.29 3.98 -2.89
C PHE A 240 0.03 3.33 -2.48
N ASP A 241 0.59 2.48 -3.35
CA ASP A 241 1.86 1.77 -3.06
C ASP A 241 3.03 2.73 -2.78
N GLU A 242 3.04 3.90 -3.43
CA GLU A 242 4.02 4.96 -3.16
C GLU A 242 3.90 5.52 -1.73
N GLU A 243 2.70 5.57 -1.15
CA GLU A 243 2.50 5.97 0.25
C GLU A 243 2.97 4.88 1.23
N LYS A 244 2.87 3.58 0.87
CA LYS A 244 3.42 2.46 1.66
C LYS A 244 4.94 2.50 1.77
N ARG A 245 5.64 2.87 0.69
CA ARG A 245 7.10 3.06 0.73
C ARG A 245 7.51 4.18 1.69
N THR A 246 6.59 5.12 1.99
CA THR A 246 6.85 6.28 2.83
C THR A 246 6.38 6.08 4.29
N ARG A 247 5.37 5.23 4.51
CA ARG A 247 4.87 4.86 5.85
C ARG A 247 5.14 3.39 6.14
N GLY A 248 6.33 3.10 6.66
CA GLY A 248 6.61 1.96 7.53
C GLY A 248 5.96 0.62 7.15
N GLY A 249 5.90 0.26 5.87
CA GLY A 249 5.52 -1.08 5.48
C GLY A 249 6.55 -2.07 6.01
N ILE A 250 6.09 -3.20 6.53
CA ILE A 250 6.94 -4.35 6.87
C ILE A 250 7.86 -4.63 5.68
N ASP A 251 9.16 -4.36 5.85
CA ASP A 251 10.16 -4.62 4.82
C ASP A 251 10.57 -6.09 4.89
N LEU A 252 9.75 -6.94 4.27
CA LEU A 252 9.98 -8.39 4.17
C LEU A 252 11.37 -8.68 3.58
N GLY A 253 11.77 -7.93 2.53
CA GLY A 253 13.04 -8.13 1.85
C GLY A 253 14.24 -7.86 2.75
N LEU A 254 14.24 -6.73 3.46
CA LEU A 254 15.30 -6.40 4.42
C LEU A 254 15.31 -7.35 5.61
N ARG A 255 14.15 -7.76 6.14
CA ARG A 255 14.07 -8.75 7.23
C ARG A 255 14.63 -10.10 6.82
N LEU A 256 14.26 -10.59 5.63
CA LEU A 256 14.80 -11.83 5.08
C LEU A 256 16.32 -11.74 4.94
N LYS A 257 16.82 -10.61 4.43
CA LYS A 257 18.26 -10.36 4.28
C LYS A 257 18.99 -10.35 5.62
N ASP A 258 18.46 -9.66 6.63
CA ASP A 258 19.06 -9.61 7.99
C ASP A 258 19.13 -11.01 8.59
N MET A 259 18.02 -11.76 8.60
CA MET A 259 17.98 -13.12 9.14
C MET A 259 18.90 -14.09 8.38
N ARG A 260 18.94 -14.00 7.04
CA ARG A 260 19.84 -14.80 6.20
C ARG A 260 21.30 -14.51 6.53
N THR A 261 21.67 -13.24 6.64
CA THR A 261 23.06 -12.84 6.92
C THR A 261 23.49 -13.26 8.34
N LYS A 262 22.61 -13.15 9.34
CA LYS A 262 22.84 -13.66 10.69
C LYS A 262 23.02 -15.18 10.75
N ARG A 263 22.36 -15.94 9.86
CA ARG A 263 22.62 -17.39 9.67
C ARG A 263 23.95 -17.70 8.99
N GLY A 264 24.62 -16.70 8.38
CA GLY A 264 25.83 -16.89 7.60
C GLY A 264 25.60 -17.52 6.23
N LEU A 265 24.38 -17.40 5.67
CA LEU A 265 24.03 -17.97 4.37
C LEU A 265 24.17 -16.95 3.25
N SER A 266 24.70 -17.35 2.10
CA SER A 266 24.58 -16.60 0.85
C SER A 266 23.19 -16.72 0.24
N GLN A 267 22.84 -15.82 -0.68
CA GLN A 267 21.57 -15.90 -1.42
C GLN A 267 21.46 -17.23 -2.19
N THR A 268 22.57 -17.70 -2.76
CA THR A 268 22.64 -18.97 -3.50
C THR A 268 22.40 -20.18 -2.60
N GLU A 269 22.94 -20.18 -1.39
CA GLU A 269 22.73 -21.27 -0.43
C GLU A 269 21.29 -21.29 0.07
N LEU A 270 20.73 -20.13 0.45
CA LEU A 270 19.32 -20.04 0.84
C LEU A 270 18.41 -20.52 -0.30
N ALA A 271 18.68 -20.10 -1.54
CA ALA A 271 17.92 -20.50 -2.71
C ALA A 271 17.92 -22.03 -2.88
N LYS A 272 19.09 -22.67 -2.75
CA LYS A 272 19.25 -24.13 -2.83
C LYS A 272 18.46 -24.86 -1.74
N LEU A 273 18.49 -24.37 -0.49
CA LEU A 273 17.79 -24.97 0.65
C LEU A 273 16.26 -24.81 0.55
N VAL A 274 15.80 -23.71 -0.03
CA VAL A 274 14.38 -23.41 -0.23
C VAL A 274 13.82 -24.07 -1.49
N GLY A 275 14.66 -24.40 -2.47
CA GLY A 275 14.24 -24.97 -3.76
C GLY A 275 13.84 -23.91 -4.79
N VAL A 276 14.43 -22.72 -4.74
CA VAL A 276 14.19 -21.60 -5.68
C VAL A 276 15.48 -21.16 -6.37
N THR A 277 15.39 -20.23 -7.33
CA THR A 277 16.59 -19.69 -7.97
C THR A 277 17.26 -18.61 -7.11
N PRO A 278 18.59 -18.41 -7.22
CA PRO A 278 19.27 -17.28 -6.53
C PRO A 278 18.69 -15.91 -6.91
N SER A 279 18.25 -15.75 -8.16
CA SER A 279 17.54 -14.55 -8.64
C SER A 279 16.26 -14.29 -7.85
N THR A 280 15.50 -15.35 -7.54
CA THR A 280 14.28 -15.25 -6.72
C THR A 280 14.60 -14.67 -5.33
N ILE A 281 15.62 -15.19 -4.64
CA ILE A 281 16.02 -14.66 -3.33
C ILE A 281 16.45 -13.20 -3.43
N SER A 282 17.27 -12.85 -4.42
CA SER A 282 17.72 -11.47 -4.63
C SER A 282 16.56 -10.50 -4.91
N GLN A 283 15.59 -10.91 -5.73
CA GLN A 283 14.40 -10.12 -6.03
C GLN A 283 13.48 -9.98 -4.82
N VAL A 284 13.35 -11.00 -3.97
CA VAL A 284 12.61 -10.90 -2.70
C VAL A 284 13.31 -9.94 -1.74
N GLU A 285 14.62 -10.07 -1.53
CA GLU A 285 15.40 -9.19 -0.65
C GLU A 285 15.41 -7.72 -1.10
N SER A 286 15.23 -7.49 -2.40
CA SER A 286 15.16 -6.15 -2.99
C SER A 286 13.72 -5.62 -3.10
N ASN A 287 12.74 -6.31 -2.50
CA ASN A 287 11.31 -6.00 -2.58
C ASN A 287 10.75 -5.86 -4.02
N LEU A 288 11.37 -6.56 -4.99
CA LEU A 288 10.91 -6.59 -6.38
C LEU A 288 9.80 -7.60 -6.60
N ILE A 289 9.83 -8.71 -5.85
CA ILE A 289 8.79 -9.75 -5.86
C ILE A 289 8.47 -10.19 -4.44
N TYR A 290 7.27 -10.73 -4.22
CA TYR A 290 6.93 -11.45 -2.99
C TYR A 290 7.09 -12.96 -3.20
N PRO A 291 7.60 -13.71 -2.21
CA PRO A 291 7.65 -15.17 -2.29
C PRO A 291 6.23 -15.76 -2.22
N SER A 292 6.04 -16.94 -2.80
CA SER A 292 4.82 -17.71 -2.56
C SER A 292 4.75 -18.14 -1.08
N LEU A 293 3.56 -18.38 -0.54
CA LEU A 293 3.39 -18.83 0.85
C LEU A 293 4.22 -20.10 1.15
N PRO A 294 4.26 -21.15 0.29
CA PRO A 294 5.12 -22.30 0.52
C PRO A 294 6.61 -21.95 0.57
N ALA A 295 7.08 -21.07 -0.31
CA ALA A 295 8.48 -20.63 -0.32
C ALA A 295 8.81 -19.83 0.95
N LEU A 296 7.90 -18.97 1.41
CA LEU A 296 8.06 -18.20 2.64
C LEU A 296 8.13 -19.08 3.88
N LEU A 297 7.25 -20.08 3.99
CA LEU A 297 7.27 -21.06 5.08
C LEU A 297 8.58 -21.85 5.09
N LYS A 298 9.06 -22.25 3.90
CA LYS A 298 10.35 -22.96 3.79
C LYS A 298 11.54 -22.06 4.15
N MET A 299 11.50 -20.77 3.80
CA MET A 299 12.49 -19.79 4.25
C MET A 299 12.51 -19.69 5.78
N ALA A 300 11.35 -19.60 6.43
CA ALA A 300 11.24 -19.57 7.90
C ALA A 300 11.90 -20.79 8.55
N GLU A 301 11.60 -21.98 8.02
CA GLU A 301 12.16 -23.25 8.49
C GLU A 301 13.69 -23.29 8.34
N VAL A 302 14.22 -22.92 7.17
CA VAL A 302 15.67 -22.91 6.91
C VAL A 302 16.40 -21.91 7.80
N LEU A 303 15.78 -20.77 8.07
CA LEU A 303 16.33 -19.74 8.96
C LEU A 303 16.06 -20.06 10.45
N ALA A 304 15.28 -21.10 10.74
CA ALA A 304 14.77 -21.51 12.03
C ALA A 304 14.21 -20.33 12.85
N VAL A 305 13.26 -19.62 12.24
CA VAL A 305 12.46 -18.55 12.84
C VAL A 305 10.98 -18.84 12.60
N ASP A 306 10.08 -18.23 13.38
CA ASP A 306 8.65 -18.28 13.05
C ASP A 306 8.36 -17.47 11.79
N VAL A 307 7.37 -17.87 10.99
CA VAL A 307 6.96 -17.11 9.79
C VAL A 307 6.48 -15.70 10.15
N SER A 308 5.89 -15.51 11.34
CA SER A 308 5.47 -14.20 11.85
C SER A 308 6.65 -13.25 12.01
N SER A 309 7.87 -13.76 12.21
CA SER A 309 9.08 -12.95 12.37
C SER A 309 9.39 -12.12 11.13
N PHE A 310 8.92 -12.53 9.96
CA PHE A 310 9.01 -11.71 8.74
C PHE A 310 8.08 -10.49 8.75
N PHE A 311 7.06 -10.50 9.61
CA PHE A 311 5.96 -9.53 9.63
C PHE A 311 5.84 -8.72 10.90
N GLN A 312 6.49 -9.11 11.99
CA GLN A 312 6.44 -8.36 13.24
C GLN A 312 6.98 -6.93 13.07
N GLU A 313 6.46 -5.95 13.79
CA GLU A 313 7.08 -4.63 13.88
C GLU A 313 8.21 -4.67 14.92
N GLN A 314 9.23 -3.80 14.79
CA GLN A 314 10.35 -3.70 15.74
C GLN A 314 9.92 -3.48 17.22
N ALA A 315 8.66 -3.12 17.47
CA ALA A 315 8.14 -2.81 18.79
C ALA A 315 7.80 -4.05 19.65
N GLU A 316 7.34 -5.15 19.05
CA GLU A 316 6.81 -6.31 19.81
C GLU A 316 7.89 -7.19 20.45
N ILE A 317 9.10 -7.23 19.87
CA ILE A 317 10.20 -8.11 20.32
C ILE A 317 10.98 -7.53 21.52
N LYS A 318 10.80 -6.24 21.84
CA LYS A 318 11.61 -5.49 22.83
C LYS A 318 11.41 -5.91 24.30
N THR A 319 10.46 -6.80 24.61
CA THR A 319 10.12 -7.16 26.00
C THR A 319 10.83 -8.41 26.52
N ARG A 320 11.52 -9.16 25.65
CA ARG A 320 12.20 -10.41 26.06
C ARG A 320 13.60 -10.10 26.61
N ILE A 321 13.78 -10.38 27.91
CA ILE A 321 15.00 -10.06 28.66
C ILE A 321 15.90 -11.30 28.86
N ILE A 322 15.32 -12.50 28.84
CA ILE A 322 16.03 -13.77 29.08
C ILE A 322 15.90 -14.68 27.86
N PHE A 323 17.05 -15.20 27.40
CA PHE A 323 17.17 -16.15 26.29
C PHE A 323 17.75 -17.46 26.82
N PRO A 324 16.94 -18.53 26.95
CA PRO A 324 17.44 -19.86 27.29
C PRO A 324 18.46 -20.37 26.26
N ALA A 325 19.38 -21.24 26.70
CA ALA A 325 20.40 -21.81 25.81
C ALA A 325 19.82 -22.61 24.62
N SER A 326 18.57 -23.08 24.72
CA SER A 326 17.84 -23.74 23.62
C SER A 326 17.52 -22.81 22.45
N ASP A 327 17.49 -21.49 22.70
CA ASP A 327 17.17 -20.48 21.69
C ASP A 327 18.41 -20.08 20.88
N ALA A 328 19.59 -20.54 21.32
CA ALA A 328 20.84 -20.23 20.63
C ALA A 328 20.86 -20.90 19.25
N ALA A 329 21.16 -20.10 18.23
CA ALA A 329 21.18 -20.57 16.86
C ALA A 329 22.61 -20.85 16.38
N VAL A 330 22.84 -22.02 15.80
CA VAL A 330 24.11 -22.30 15.11
C VAL A 330 24.23 -21.41 13.88
N VAL A 331 25.38 -20.74 13.76
CA VAL A 331 25.70 -19.80 12.68
C VAL A 331 26.88 -20.35 11.88
N LYS A 332 26.78 -20.28 10.55
CA LYS A 332 27.90 -20.61 9.69
C LYS A 332 28.86 -19.43 9.61
N ILE A 333 30.15 -19.69 9.78
CA ILE A 333 31.19 -18.71 9.51
C ILE A 333 31.71 -18.97 8.11
N SER A 334 31.44 -18.03 7.21
CA SER A 334 31.92 -18.10 5.82
C SER A 334 33.45 -18.23 5.79
N GLU A 335 33.98 -18.97 4.82
CA GLU A 335 35.42 -19.17 4.59
C GLU A 335 36.17 -20.04 5.61
N ILE A 336 35.49 -20.54 6.67
CA ILE A 336 36.11 -21.42 7.67
C ILE A 336 35.41 -22.80 7.66
N PRO A 337 36.15 -23.92 7.57
CA PRO A 337 35.54 -25.26 7.62
C PRO A 337 34.79 -25.50 8.93
N GLU A 338 33.57 -26.05 8.86
CA GLU A 338 32.69 -26.29 10.02
C GLU A 338 33.34 -27.15 11.13
N GLU A 339 34.31 -28.00 10.78
CA GLU A 339 35.05 -28.81 11.74
C GLU A 339 36.10 -28.03 12.54
N SER A 340 36.45 -26.82 12.09
CA SER A 340 37.51 -25.99 12.67
C SER A 340 36.99 -24.98 13.69
N ILE A 341 35.70 -24.67 13.64
CA ILE A 341 35.06 -23.70 14.53
C ILE A 341 33.56 -24.01 14.65
N SER A 342 33.02 -23.89 15.86
CA SER A 342 31.58 -23.83 16.09
C SER A 342 31.22 -22.45 16.61
N ALA A 343 30.20 -21.82 16.03
CA ALA A 343 29.68 -20.54 16.48
C ALA A 343 28.17 -20.62 16.70
N LYS A 344 27.72 -20.12 17.85
CA LYS A 344 26.30 -20.03 18.20
C LYS A 344 25.97 -18.60 18.58
N LEU A 345 24.98 -18.01 17.90
CA LEU A 345 24.37 -16.75 18.35
C LEU A 345 23.51 -17.07 19.58
N LEU A 346 23.76 -16.39 20.70
CA LEU A 346 23.10 -16.65 21.98
C LEU A 346 21.71 -16.00 22.10
N THR A 347 21.35 -15.17 21.13
CA THR A 347 20.00 -14.63 20.97
C THR A 347 19.31 -15.27 19.76
N PRO A 348 17.97 -15.27 19.71
CA PRO A 348 17.22 -15.62 18.50
C PRO A 348 17.66 -14.77 17.30
N ILE A 349 17.53 -15.32 16.09
CA ILE A 349 18.01 -14.66 14.86
C ILE A 349 17.15 -13.47 14.47
N ASP A 350 15.87 -13.59 14.73
CA ASP A 350 14.84 -12.55 14.58
C ASP A 350 14.91 -11.48 15.69
N PHE A 351 15.81 -11.62 16.67
CA PHE A 351 16.03 -10.60 17.70
C PHE A 351 16.85 -9.42 17.14
N ASP A 352 16.29 -8.22 17.24
CA ASP A 352 16.95 -6.97 16.82
C ASP A 352 17.75 -6.36 17.98
N ALA A 353 18.93 -6.91 18.22
CA ALA A 353 19.84 -6.45 19.26
C ALA A 353 20.82 -5.39 18.74
N LYS A 354 21.19 -4.44 19.62
CA LYS A 354 22.33 -3.54 19.40
C LYS A 354 23.68 -4.25 19.48
N ALA A 355 23.71 -5.43 20.10
CA ALA A 355 24.90 -6.26 20.22
C ALA A 355 24.52 -7.73 20.01
N GLU A 356 25.32 -8.44 19.23
CA GLU A 356 25.09 -9.84 18.89
C GLU A 356 26.11 -10.70 19.66
N PRO A 357 25.68 -11.38 20.74
CA PRO A 357 26.55 -12.23 21.53
C PRO A 357 26.65 -13.63 20.92
N TYR A 358 27.87 -14.08 20.69
CA TYR A 358 28.21 -15.39 20.17
C TYR A 358 28.99 -16.19 21.20
N PHE A 359 28.75 -17.49 21.20
CA PHE A 359 29.60 -18.47 21.85
C PHE A 359 30.40 -19.21 20.78
N ILE A 360 31.72 -19.09 20.86
CA ILE A 360 32.65 -19.63 19.88
C ILE A 360 33.48 -20.74 20.51
N GLU A 361 33.56 -21.87 19.81
CA GLU A 361 34.38 -23.01 20.19
C GLU A 361 35.38 -23.35 19.08
N ILE A 362 36.67 -23.37 19.42
CA ILE A 362 37.75 -23.77 18.51
C ILE A 362 38.35 -25.07 19.05
N PRO A 363 38.17 -26.22 18.36
CA PRO A 363 38.71 -27.50 18.81
C PRO A 363 40.22 -27.49 18.99
N ALA A 364 40.73 -28.44 19.79
CA ALA A 364 42.15 -28.60 20.03
C ALA A 364 42.94 -28.72 18.71
N ASN A 365 44.11 -28.08 18.66
CA ASN A 365 45.05 -28.11 17.52
C ASN A 365 44.50 -27.61 16.17
N ARG A 366 43.34 -26.93 16.13
CA ARG A 366 42.82 -26.31 14.90
C ARG A 366 43.40 -24.92 14.66
N SER A 367 43.54 -24.57 13.39
CA SER A 367 43.97 -23.24 12.93
C SER A 367 43.32 -22.87 11.60
N PHE A 368 43.04 -21.59 11.39
CA PHE A 368 42.43 -21.08 10.16
C PHE A 368 42.84 -19.62 9.88
N ALA A 369 42.86 -19.25 8.61
CA ALA A 369 43.39 -17.99 8.10
C ALA A 369 42.27 -17.00 7.69
N SER A 370 41.36 -16.72 8.63
CA SER A 370 40.34 -15.67 8.50
C SER A 370 39.83 -15.28 9.88
N HIS A 371 39.17 -14.12 9.99
CA HIS A 371 38.43 -13.72 11.18
C HIS A 371 37.02 -14.33 11.19
N PHE A 372 36.32 -14.29 12.34
CA PHE A 372 35.01 -14.93 12.50
C PHE A 372 33.90 -14.20 11.73
N PHE A 373 33.98 -12.88 11.67
CA PHE A 373 32.96 -12.04 11.05
C PHE A 373 33.63 -10.98 10.18
N ILE A 374 33.00 -10.64 9.06
CA ILE A 374 33.42 -9.55 8.19
C ILE A 374 32.38 -8.45 8.32
N HIS A 375 32.65 -7.46 9.16
CA HIS A 375 31.74 -6.33 9.36
C HIS A 375 32.50 -5.07 9.78
N LYS A 376 31.81 -3.92 9.69
CA LYS A 376 32.28 -2.65 10.25
C LYS A 376 31.64 -2.48 11.63
N GLY A 377 32.43 -2.46 12.68
CA GLY A 377 31.94 -2.33 14.05
C GLY A 377 32.97 -2.78 15.07
N GLU A 378 32.68 -2.50 16.35
CA GLU A 378 33.52 -2.91 17.46
C GLU A 378 33.18 -4.35 17.89
N GLU A 379 34.19 -5.13 18.23
CA GLU A 379 34.04 -6.51 18.70
C GLU A 379 34.76 -6.72 20.04
N ILE A 380 34.11 -7.43 20.95
CA ILE A 380 34.67 -7.78 22.26
C ILE A 380 34.71 -9.30 22.40
N GLY A 381 35.90 -9.86 22.52
CA GLY A 381 36.12 -11.27 22.85
C GLY A 381 36.52 -11.45 24.30
N TYR A 382 35.99 -12.47 24.97
CA TYR A 382 36.43 -12.88 26.30
C TYR A 382 36.74 -14.38 26.29
N VAL A 383 37.97 -14.74 26.66
CA VAL A 383 38.40 -16.15 26.66
C VAL A 383 37.88 -16.83 27.93
N LEU A 384 36.87 -17.67 27.77
CA LEU A 384 36.24 -18.42 28.87
C LEU A 384 37.10 -19.60 29.32
N ALA A 385 37.71 -20.31 28.36
CA ALA A 385 38.53 -21.49 28.63
C ALA A 385 39.52 -21.78 27.49
N GLY A 386 40.60 -22.49 27.82
CA GLY A 386 41.60 -22.95 26.85
C GLY A 386 42.72 -21.95 26.58
N LYS A 387 43.45 -22.17 25.48
CA LYS A 387 44.53 -21.32 25.00
C LYS A 387 44.27 -20.96 23.55
N LEU A 388 44.57 -19.73 23.17
CA LEU A 388 44.43 -19.26 21.80
C LEU A 388 45.68 -18.50 21.38
N GLN A 389 45.90 -18.46 20.08
CA GLN A 389 46.88 -17.62 19.44
C GLN A 389 46.18 -16.91 18.29
N MET A 390 46.28 -15.58 18.25
CA MET A 390 45.77 -14.78 17.14
C MET A 390 46.90 -13.99 16.48
N ARG A 391 46.79 -13.77 15.17
CA ARG A 391 47.69 -12.88 14.44
C ARG A 391 46.93 -11.63 14.01
N LEU A 392 47.37 -10.48 14.50
CA LEU A 392 46.91 -9.17 14.09
C LEU A 392 48.09 -8.45 13.44
N ASP A 393 47.94 -8.04 12.18
CA ASP A 393 49.03 -7.56 11.33
C ASP A 393 50.26 -8.49 11.34
N LYS A 394 51.38 -8.00 11.88
CA LYS A 394 52.65 -8.73 12.01
C LYS A 394 52.85 -9.32 13.41
N ALA A 395 51.98 -9.03 14.36
CA ALA A 395 52.09 -9.45 15.74
C ALA A 395 51.33 -10.76 15.99
N VAL A 396 51.92 -11.62 16.81
CA VAL A 396 51.29 -12.85 17.28
C VAL A 396 51.01 -12.70 18.77
N HIS A 397 49.73 -12.79 19.13
CA HIS A 397 49.25 -12.65 20.50
C HIS A 397 48.83 -14.01 21.03
N ASN A 398 49.37 -14.41 22.19
CA ASN A 398 48.96 -15.62 22.90
C ASN A 398 47.98 -15.24 24.00
N LEU A 399 46.85 -15.92 24.04
CA LEU A 399 45.71 -15.63 24.89
C LEU A 399 45.39 -16.84 25.77
N ARG A 400 44.97 -16.58 27.00
CA ARG A 400 44.56 -17.58 28.01
C ARG A 400 43.21 -17.21 28.59
N ALA A 401 42.61 -18.15 29.33
CA ALA A 401 41.37 -17.91 30.05
C ALA A 401 41.47 -16.65 30.94
N GLY A 402 40.46 -15.78 30.87
CA GLY A 402 40.40 -14.49 31.55
C GLY A 402 40.86 -13.30 30.70
N ASP A 403 41.52 -13.53 29.56
CA ASP A 403 41.95 -12.45 28.69
C ASP A 403 40.76 -11.86 27.89
N THR A 404 40.80 -10.55 27.68
CA THR A 404 39.82 -9.80 26.88
C THR A 404 40.46 -9.29 25.60
N ILE A 405 39.73 -9.35 24.51
CA ILE A 405 40.09 -8.94 23.17
C ILE A 405 39.12 -7.81 22.80
N TYR A 406 39.65 -6.68 22.34
CA TYR A 406 38.85 -5.55 21.90
C TYR A 406 39.33 -5.12 20.51
N LEU A 407 38.46 -5.23 19.52
CA LEU A 407 38.75 -4.91 18.13
C LEU A 407 37.88 -3.73 17.69
N THR A 408 38.48 -2.74 17.04
CA THR A 408 37.79 -1.53 16.55
C THR A 408 37.74 -1.48 15.03
N SER A 409 38.89 -1.65 14.38
CA SER A 409 39.04 -1.53 12.93
C SER A 409 39.90 -2.62 12.29
N GLU A 410 40.81 -3.21 13.05
CA GLU A 410 41.73 -4.24 12.57
C GLU A 410 41.21 -5.63 12.95
N MET A 411 41.17 -6.54 11.98
CA MET A 411 40.66 -7.89 12.15
C MET A 411 41.81 -8.91 12.11
N PRO A 412 41.87 -9.87 13.05
CA PRO A 412 42.92 -10.87 13.05
C PRO A 412 42.91 -11.73 11.77
N SER A 413 44.08 -11.87 11.15
CA SER A 413 44.25 -12.64 9.92
C SER A 413 44.34 -14.15 10.15
N HIS A 414 44.64 -14.57 11.39
CA HIS A 414 44.81 -15.98 11.72
C HIS A 414 44.43 -16.27 13.17
N TRP A 415 43.80 -17.42 13.37
CA TRP A 415 43.49 -17.97 14.70
C TRP A 415 44.01 -19.40 14.80
N LYS A 416 44.50 -19.76 15.99
CA LYS A 416 44.97 -21.10 16.33
C LYS A 416 44.63 -21.43 17.77
N ASN A 417 44.16 -22.65 18.01
CA ASN A 417 44.15 -23.25 19.34
C ASN A 417 45.37 -24.18 19.47
N PRO A 418 46.46 -23.73 20.13
CA PRO A 418 47.65 -24.58 20.33
C PRO A 418 47.49 -25.56 21.51
N GLY A 419 46.37 -25.52 22.23
CA GLY A 419 46.13 -26.33 23.41
C GLY A 419 45.53 -27.70 23.11
N PRO A 420 45.62 -28.64 24.07
CA PRO A 420 45.06 -29.99 23.94
C PRO A 420 43.53 -30.05 24.19
N ALA A 421 42.91 -28.94 24.60
CA ALA A 421 41.48 -28.84 24.89
C ALA A 421 40.84 -27.74 24.04
N THR A 422 39.52 -27.86 23.81
CA THR A 422 38.74 -26.85 23.09
C THR A 422 38.83 -25.49 23.78
N ALA A 423 39.15 -24.46 23.01
CA ALA A 423 39.11 -23.08 23.46
C ALA A 423 37.69 -22.52 23.29
N LYS A 424 37.21 -21.80 24.31
CA LYS A 424 35.85 -21.27 24.38
C LYS A 424 35.90 -19.75 24.54
N LEU A 425 35.15 -19.02 23.73
CA LEU A 425 35.03 -17.57 23.81
C LEU A 425 33.58 -17.14 23.92
N LEU A 426 33.34 -16.11 24.73
CA LEU A 426 32.21 -15.22 24.55
C LEU A 426 32.65 -14.11 23.60
N TRP A 427 31.90 -13.87 22.54
CA TRP A 427 32.25 -12.89 21.52
C TRP A 427 31.07 -11.97 21.26
N ILE A 428 31.23 -10.67 21.39
CA ILE A 428 30.14 -9.70 21.27
C ILE A 428 30.45 -8.79 20.09
N LYS A 429 29.58 -8.81 19.08
CA LYS A 429 29.64 -7.92 17.93
C LYS A 429 28.70 -6.74 18.13
N ILE A 430 29.20 -5.52 18.10
CA ILE A 430 28.40 -4.30 18.33
C ILE A 430 27.98 -3.71 16.98
N LYS A 431 26.68 -3.48 16.80
CA LYS A 431 26.08 -2.96 15.56
C LYS A 431 26.32 -1.45 15.37
#